data_AF-A0A7R8WKF5-F1
#
_entry.id   AF-A0A7R8WKF5-F1
#
_cell.length_a   1.000
_cell.length_b   1.000
_cell.length_c   1.000
_cell.angle_alpha   90.00
_cell.angle_beta   90.00
_cell.angle_gamma   90.00
#
_symmetry.space_group_name_H-M   'P 1'
#
loop_
_entity.id
_entity.type
_entity.pdbx_description
1 polymer ?
#
loop_
_entity_poly.entity_id
_entity_poly.type
_entity_poly.pdbx_seq_one_letter_code
_entity_poly.pdbx_strand_id
1 'polypeptide(L)'
;MSEGENASEQDDVSFLRTEDMVCLQCTATGERVCLAAEGFGNRHCFLENVADKNLPPDLATAVFVIEQALSVRALQELVTATGGDSEKGSTGSSHRTLLYGNAVLLRHMNSMMYLACLSSSSSSDKLAFDVGLKEVSEGESCWWTIHPASKQRSEGEKVRVGDDLILVSVATERYLVSSLKS
;
A
#
# COMPACT_ATOMS: atom_id res chain seq x y z
N MET A 1 33.48 17.73 -19.11
CA MET A 1 32.13 18.14 -18.69
C MET A 1 31.15 17.10 -19.23
N SER A 2 30.78 16.12 -18.41
CA SER A 2 29.75 15.11 -18.70
C SER A 2 29.34 14.37 -17.42
N GLU A 3 29.09 15.12 -16.34
CA GLU A 3 28.62 14.57 -15.04
C GLU A 3 27.15 14.94 -14.75
N GLY A 4 26.44 15.57 -15.70
CA GLY A 4 25.09 16.09 -15.49
C GLY A 4 23.93 15.14 -15.83
N GLU A 5 24.15 14.11 -16.66
CA GLU A 5 23.06 13.28 -17.20
C GLU A 5 22.83 11.98 -16.39
N ASN A 6 23.87 11.42 -15.76
CA ASN A 6 23.74 10.21 -14.94
C ASN A 6 23.08 10.45 -13.56
N ALA A 7 23.08 11.69 -13.06
CA ALA A 7 22.50 12.01 -11.76
C ALA A 7 20.96 12.05 -11.81
N SER A 8 20.38 12.54 -12.91
CA SER A 8 18.92 12.61 -13.09
C SER A 8 18.27 11.23 -13.20
N GLU A 9 18.93 10.28 -13.86
CA GLU A 9 18.39 8.92 -14.03
C GLU A 9 18.46 8.09 -12.72
N GLN A 10 19.48 8.30 -11.89
CA GLN A 10 19.59 7.63 -10.58
C GLN A 10 18.52 8.11 -9.58
N ASP A 11 18.19 9.41 -9.62
CA ASP A 11 17.10 9.97 -8.82
C ASP A 11 15.72 9.46 -9.28
N ASP A 12 15.57 9.06 -10.54
CA ASP A 12 14.30 8.54 -11.07
C ASP A 12 13.95 7.14 -10.55
N VAL A 13 14.94 6.30 -10.19
CA VAL A 13 14.74 4.93 -9.71
C VAL A 13 14.75 4.82 -8.18
N SER A 14 15.18 5.87 -7.48
CA SER A 14 15.41 5.81 -6.03
C SER A 14 14.17 6.05 -5.17
N PHE A 15 13.11 6.65 -5.73
CA PHE A 15 11.92 7.06 -4.99
C PHE A 15 10.66 6.43 -5.55
N LEU A 16 9.75 6.04 -4.65
CA LEU A 16 8.44 5.52 -5.03
C LEU A 16 7.54 6.63 -5.56
N ARG A 17 6.79 6.34 -6.62
CA ARG A 17 5.85 7.23 -7.28
C ARG A 17 4.49 6.55 -7.45
N THR A 18 3.47 7.36 -7.70
CA THR A 18 2.19 6.82 -8.21
C THR A 18 2.42 6.13 -9.56
N GLU A 19 1.60 5.11 -9.83
CA GLU A 19 1.71 4.13 -10.92
C GLU A 19 2.83 3.07 -10.78
N ASP A 20 3.69 3.16 -9.77
CA ASP A 20 4.69 2.13 -9.52
C ASP A 20 4.02 0.83 -9.06
N MET A 21 4.55 -0.30 -9.55
CA MET A 21 4.19 -1.64 -9.13
C MET A 21 5.07 -2.05 -7.94
N VAL A 22 4.45 -2.43 -6.83
CA VAL A 22 5.11 -2.76 -5.57
C VAL A 22 4.57 -4.05 -4.97
N CYS A 23 5.43 -4.75 -4.23
CA CYS A 23 5.04 -5.84 -3.33
C CYS A 23 5.27 -5.39 -1.89
N LEU A 24 4.32 -5.65 -1.01
CA LEU A 24 4.48 -5.38 0.42
C LEU A 24 5.12 -6.60 1.09
N GLN A 25 6.38 -6.47 1.48
CA GLN A 25 7.16 -7.55 2.06
C GLN A 25 7.34 -7.39 3.56
N CYS A 26 7.31 -8.51 4.30
CA CYS A 26 7.63 -8.57 5.73
C CYS A 26 8.67 -9.67 5.98
N THR A 27 9.56 -9.44 6.96
CA THR A 27 10.54 -10.42 7.45
C THR A 27 10.39 -10.74 8.95
N ALA A 28 9.45 -10.08 9.64
CA ALA A 28 9.25 -10.23 11.08
C ALA A 28 8.67 -11.60 11.47
N THR A 29 8.16 -12.38 10.50
CA THR A 29 7.66 -13.74 10.71
C THR A 29 8.78 -14.79 10.82
N GLY A 30 10.05 -14.39 10.64
CA GLY A 30 11.20 -15.30 10.58
C GLY A 30 11.48 -15.82 9.17
N GLU A 31 10.56 -15.59 8.22
CA GLU A 31 10.73 -15.85 6.80
C GLU A 31 10.36 -14.60 6.00
N ARG A 32 10.81 -14.53 4.74
CA ARG A 32 10.46 -13.42 3.85
C ARG A 32 9.13 -13.73 3.19
N VAL A 33 8.12 -12.93 3.49
CA VAL A 33 6.76 -13.10 2.96
C VAL A 33 6.28 -11.84 2.26
N CYS A 34 5.40 -11.99 1.28
CA CYS A 34 4.69 -10.88 0.63
C CYS A 34 3.20 -10.94 0.94
N LEU A 35 2.56 -9.78 1.10
CA LEU A 35 1.11 -9.69 1.15
C LEU A 35 0.55 -10.05 -0.23
N ALA A 36 -0.38 -11.00 -0.27
CA ALA A 36 -0.98 -11.50 -1.50
C ALA A 36 -2.50 -11.59 -1.37
N ALA A 37 -3.19 -11.60 -2.50
CA ALA A 37 -4.63 -11.83 -2.58
C ALA A 37 -5.02 -12.42 -3.95
N GLU A 38 -6.07 -13.25 -3.97
CA GLU A 38 -6.60 -13.81 -5.22
C GLU A 38 -7.55 -12.81 -5.90
N GLY A 39 -8.43 -12.18 -5.12
CA GLY A 39 -9.42 -11.21 -5.58
C GLY A 39 -10.76 -11.85 -5.88
N PHE A 40 -10.93 -12.39 -7.09
CA PHE A 40 -12.16 -13.09 -7.43
C PHE A 40 -12.26 -14.40 -6.64
N GLY A 41 -13.44 -14.72 -6.12
CA GLY A 41 -13.62 -15.87 -5.22
C GLY A 41 -13.21 -15.55 -3.79
N ASN A 42 -11.91 -15.39 -3.52
CA ASN A 42 -11.40 -15.04 -2.20
C ASN A 42 -10.80 -13.63 -2.14
N ARG A 43 -11.44 -12.77 -1.34
CA ARG A 43 -11.02 -11.38 -1.14
C ARG A 43 -10.13 -11.17 0.07
N HIS A 44 -9.91 -12.18 0.92
CA HIS A 44 -9.01 -12.03 2.06
C HIS A 44 -7.57 -12.07 1.59
N CYS A 45 -6.74 -11.20 2.18
CA CYS A 45 -5.30 -11.27 1.98
C CYS A 45 -4.71 -12.45 2.73
N PHE A 46 -3.62 -12.97 2.20
CA PHE A 46 -2.78 -14.01 2.80
C PHE A 46 -1.30 -13.65 2.63
N LEU A 47 -0.42 -14.48 3.19
CA LEU A 47 1.04 -14.28 3.11
C LEU A 47 1.63 -15.33 2.17
N GLU A 48 2.22 -14.86 1.07
CA GLU A 48 2.96 -15.69 0.12
C GLU A 48 4.42 -15.80 0.57
N ASN A 49 4.95 -17.02 0.67
CA ASN A 49 6.34 -17.23 1.07
C ASN A 49 7.27 -17.01 -0.13
N VAL A 50 8.09 -15.97 -0.07
CA VAL A 50 9.05 -15.63 -1.15
C VAL A 50 10.47 -16.09 -0.85
N ALA A 51 10.69 -16.79 0.26
CA ALA A 51 11.97 -17.38 0.65
C ALA A 51 12.03 -18.90 0.44
N ASP A 52 10.94 -19.56 0.03
CA ASP A 52 10.95 -21.00 -0.23
C ASP A 52 11.94 -21.34 -1.35
N LYS A 53 12.80 -22.32 -1.09
CA LYS A 53 13.84 -22.78 -2.03
C LYS A 53 13.36 -23.86 -2.98
N ASN A 54 12.25 -24.51 -2.64
CA ASN A 54 11.73 -25.68 -3.34
C ASN A 54 10.58 -25.31 -4.29
N LEU A 55 9.82 -24.26 -3.96
CA LEU A 55 8.68 -23.80 -4.73
C LEU A 55 8.88 -22.33 -5.13
N PRO A 56 8.75 -21.98 -6.43
CA PRO A 56 8.80 -20.58 -6.84
C PRO A 56 7.55 -19.84 -6.32
N PRO A 57 7.69 -18.62 -5.77
CA PRO A 57 6.55 -17.86 -5.26
C PRO A 57 5.64 -17.38 -6.39
N ASP A 58 4.32 -17.37 -6.14
CA ASP A 58 3.34 -16.77 -7.05
C ASP A 58 3.23 -15.26 -6.82
N LEU A 59 4.20 -14.52 -7.36
CA LEU A 59 4.24 -13.07 -7.23
C LEU A 59 3.07 -12.37 -7.94
N ALA A 60 2.37 -13.00 -8.88
CA ALA A 60 1.30 -12.34 -9.61
C ALA A 60 0.14 -11.90 -8.70
N THR A 61 -0.06 -12.63 -7.59
CA THR A 61 -1.06 -12.34 -6.55
C THR A 61 -0.60 -11.33 -5.50
N ALA A 62 0.69 -10.94 -5.53
CA ALA A 62 1.32 -10.08 -4.54
C ALA A 62 1.67 -8.67 -5.06
N VAL A 63 1.31 -8.36 -6.32
CA VAL A 63 1.61 -7.07 -6.95
C VAL A 63 0.46 -6.08 -6.77
N PHE A 64 0.80 -4.90 -6.27
CA PHE A 64 -0.09 -3.76 -6.13
C PHE A 64 0.46 -2.57 -6.91
N VAL A 65 -0.42 -1.72 -7.41
CA VAL A 65 -0.10 -0.44 -8.03
C VAL A 65 -0.44 0.67 -7.04
N ILE A 66 0.48 1.62 -6.86
CA ILE A 66 0.20 2.84 -6.09
C ILE A 66 -0.65 3.77 -6.95
N GLU A 67 -1.96 3.65 -6.87
CA GLU A 67 -2.87 4.38 -7.77
C GLU A 67 -2.97 5.86 -7.39
N GLN A 68 -3.06 6.15 -6.09
CA GLN A 68 -3.14 7.52 -5.60
C GLN A 68 -2.29 7.70 -4.34
N ALA A 69 -1.75 8.91 -4.19
CA ALA A 69 -1.10 9.37 -2.97
C ALA A 69 -1.55 10.80 -2.68
N LEU A 70 -2.21 10.99 -1.54
CA LEU A 70 -2.80 12.26 -1.11
C LEU A 70 -2.29 12.63 0.28
N SER A 71 -2.21 13.93 0.56
CA SER A 71 -2.11 14.35 1.96
C SER A 71 -3.40 13.99 2.70
N VAL A 72 -3.31 13.76 4.01
CA VAL A 72 -4.50 13.43 4.83
C VAL A 72 -5.60 14.47 4.69
N ARG A 73 -5.24 15.76 4.58
CA ARG A 73 -6.19 16.84 4.35
C ARG A 73 -6.91 16.73 3.00
N ALA A 74 -6.15 16.47 1.93
CA ALA A 74 -6.74 16.30 0.60
C ALA A 74 -7.65 15.05 0.55
N LEU A 75 -7.29 13.98 1.27
CA LEU A 75 -8.14 12.80 1.39
C LEU A 75 -9.45 13.12 2.12
N GLN A 76 -9.41 13.89 3.23
CA GLN A 76 -10.61 14.30 3.95
C GLN A 76 -11.55 15.13 3.06
N GLU A 77 -11.01 16.04 2.26
CA GLU A 77 -11.77 16.82 1.28
C GLU A 77 -12.39 15.90 0.22
N LEU A 78 -11.66 14.88 -0.26
CA LEU A 78 -12.15 13.90 -1.23
C LEU A 78 -13.29 13.05 -0.66
N VAL A 79 -13.11 12.46 0.52
CA VAL A 79 -14.09 11.56 1.17
C VAL A 79 -15.34 12.31 1.62
N THR A 80 -15.24 13.59 1.97
CA THR A 80 -16.41 14.41 2.33
C THR A 80 -17.16 14.95 1.11
N ALA A 81 -16.49 15.10 -0.04
CA ALA A 81 -17.10 15.55 -1.29
C ALA A 81 -17.98 14.49 -1.99
N THR A 82 -17.95 13.22 -1.56
CA THR A 82 -18.71 12.10 -2.19
C THR A 82 -20.23 12.12 -2.01
N GLY A 83 -20.81 13.29 -1.69
CA GLY A 83 -22.26 13.55 -1.74
C GLY A 83 -22.76 14.15 -3.07
N GLY A 84 -21.87 14.46 -4.02
CA GLY A 84 -22.24 14.95 -5.35
C GLY A 84 -21.14 14.71 -6.39
N ASP A 85 -21.47 14.00 -7.47
CA ASP A 85 -20.72 13.89 -8.73
C ASP A 85 -19.19 13.68 -8.62
N SER A 86 -18.76 12.61 -7.95
CA SER A 86 -17.34 12.26 -7.78
C SER A 86 -16.74 11.46 -8.93
N GLU A 87 -17.24 11.62 -10.16
CA GLU A 87 -16.61 11.00 -11.35
C GLU A 87 -15.30 11.69 -11.80
N LYS A 88 -14.82 12.71 -11.05
CA LYS A 88 -13.61 13.49 -11.41
C LYS A 88 -12.67 13.76 -10.23
N GLY A 89 -12.49 12.77 -9.37
CA GLY A 89 -11.35 12.74 -8.43
C GLY A 89 -9.99 12.49 -9.11
N SER A 90 -9.95 12.28 -10.44
CA SER A 90 -8.72 12.18 -11.24
C SER A 90 -8.04 13.55 -11.40
N THR A 91 -7.77 14.25 -10.30
CA THR A 91 -6.85 15.38 -10.31
C THR A 91 -5.46 14.84 -10.63
N GLY A 92 -5.16 14.71 -11.92
CA GLY A 92 -3.86 14.46 -12.50
C GLY A 92 -3.21 13.14 -12.11
N SER A 93 -3.37 12.14 -12.98
CA SER A 93 -2.34 11.14 -13.31
C SER A 93 -1.03 11.88 -13.59
N SER A 94 -0.29 12.12 -12.52
CA SER A 94 1.04 12.70 -12.52
C SER A 94 1.81 11.72 -11.66
N HIS A 95 2.97 11.26 -12.15
CA HIS A 95 3.89 10.42 -11.40
C HIS A 95 4.41 11.17 -10.17
N ARG A 96 3.59 11.29 -9.13
CA ARG A 96 3.89 12.04 -7.92
C ARG A 96 4.73 11.15 -7.03
N THR A 97 5.87 11.69 -6.59
CA THR A 97 6.68 11.04 -5.57
C THR A 97 5.90 10.91 -4.26
N LEU A 98 5.94 9.73 -3.66
CA LEU A 98 5.36 9.46 -2.36
C LEU A 98 6.14 10.21 -1.28
N LEU A 99 5.40 10.78 -0.32
CA LEU A 99 5.96 11.38 0.88
C LEU A 99 5.47 10.59 2.10
N TYR A 100 6.31 10.49 3.13
CA TYR A 100 5.87 10.05 4.44
C TYR A 100 4.74 10.98 4.94
N GLY A 101 3.69 10.39 5.49
CA GLY A 101 2.47 11.07 5.92
C GLY A 101 1.37 11.12 4.87
N ASN A 102 1.66 10.77 3.62
CA ASN A 102 0.62 10.62 2.62
C ASN A 102 -0.22 9.37 2.91
N ALA A 103 -1.52 9.49 2.63
CA ALA A 103 -2.41 8.36 2.46
C ALA A 103 -2.29 7.83 1.02
N VAL A 104 -2.14 6.52 0.88
CA VAL A 104 -2.04 5.84 -0.41
C VAL A 104 -3.22 4.91 -0.65
N LEU A 105 -3.60 4.81 -1.92
CA LEU A 105 -4.55 3.85 -2.43
C LEU A 105 -3.80 2.80 -3.24
N LEU A 106 -3.92 1.53 -2.83
CA LEU A 106 -3.20 0.41 -3.43
C LEU A 106 -4.17 -0.46 -4.20
N ARG A 107 -4.03 -0.52 -5.52
CA ARG A 107 -4.85 -1.37 -6.39
C ARG A 107 -4.12 -2.69 -6.66
N HIS A 108 -4.76 -3.80 -6.34
CA HIS A 108 -4.27 -5.13 -6.67
C HIS A 108 -4.26 -5.32 -8.19
N MET A 109 -3.10 -5.69 -8.74
CA MET A 109 -2.86 -5.65 -10.18
C MET A 109 -3.74 -6.63 -10.95
N ASN A 110 -3.93 -7.85 -10.43
CA ASN A 110 -4.62 -8.90 -11.17
C ASN A 110 -6.16 -8.77 -11.11
N SER A 111 -6.71 -8.37 -9.97
CA SER A 111 -8.17 -8.27 -9.79
C SER A 111 -8.74 -6.86 -9.98
N MET A 112 -7.88 -5.84 -10.12
CA MET A 112 -8.26 -4.41 -10.18
C MET A 112 -9.03 -3.89 -8.95
N MET A 113 -9.05 -4.65 -7.86
CA MET A 113 -9.66 -4.28 -6.57
C MET A 113 -8.65 -3.53 -5.68
N TYR A 114 -9.11 -2.88 -4.63
CA TYR A 114 -8.29 -2.08 -3.72
C TYR A 114 -8.01 -2.79 -2.41
N LEU A 115 -6.77 -2.69 -1.91
CA LEU A 115 -6.40 -3.18 -0.59
C LEU A 115 -7.15 -2.41 0.49
N ALA A 116 -7.88 -3.12 1.35
CA ALA A 116 -8.78 -2.52 2.32
C ALA A 116 -8.73 -3.20 3.69
N CYS A 117 -8.97 -2.40 4.72
CA CYS A 117 -9.35 -2.89 6.03
C CYS A 117 -10.83 -3.32 5.97
N LEU A 118 -11.11 -4.59 6.21
CA LEU A 118 -12.45 -5.15 6.20
C LEU A 118 -13.15 -4.93 7.54
N SER A 119 -14.48 -4.99 7.55
CA SER A 119 -15.26 -4.94 8.79
C SER A 119 -15.34 -6.30 9.51
N SER A 120 -14.91 -7.38 8.84
CA SER A 120 -14.81 -8.72 9.43
C SER A 120 -13.55 -8.85 10.28
N SER A 121 -13.56 -9.85 11.15
CA SER A 121 -12.38 -10.28 11.90
C SER A 121 -12.34 -11.80 11.98
N SER A 122 -11.22 -12.38 11.56
CA SER A 122 -10.91 -13.80 11.66
C SER A 122 -9.92 -14.13 12.79
N SER A 123 -9.49 -13.09 13.54
CA SER A 123 -8.56 -13.21 14.66
C SER A 123 -9.29 -13.52 15.96
N SER A 124 -8.58 -14.14 16.91
CA SER A 124 -9.03 -14.23 18.31
C SER A 124 -8.93 -12.88 19.04
N ASP A 125 -8.11 -11.96 18.53
CA ASP A 125 -8.07 -10.57 19.00
C ASP A 125 -9.30 -9.80 18.49
N LYS A 126 -10.17 -9.41 19.43
CA LYS A 126 -11.42 -8.69 19.15
C LYS A 126 -11.20 -7.29 18.59
N LEU A 127 -9.98 -6.76 18.66
CA LEU A 127 -9.63 -5.45 18.13
C LEU A 127 -9.00 -5.54 16.73
N ALA A 128 -8.68 -6.74 16.25
CA ALA A 128 -8.13 -6.94 14.92
C ALA A 128 -9.24 -6.94 13.87
N PHE A 129 -8.90 -6.45 12.69
CA PHE A 129 -9.73 -6.49 11.49
C PHE A 129 -9.02 -7.29 10.42
N ASP A 130 -9.78 -7.97 9.58
CA ASP A 130 -9.22 -8.64 8.42
C ASP A 130 -8.77 -7.62 7.37
N VAL A 131 -7.76 -8.00 6.60
CA VAL A 131 -7.27 -7.24 5.46
C VAL A 131 -7.63 -8.00 4.19
N GLY A 132 -8.10 -7.30 3.18
CA GLY A 132 -8.56 -7.91 1.94
C GLY A 132 -8.75 -6.92 0.81
N LEU A 133 -9.58 -7.29 -0.16
CA LEU A 133 -9.83 -6.53 -1.38
C LEU A 133 -11.28 -6.03 -1.49
N LYS A 134 -11.47 -4.78 -1.92
CA LYS A 134 -12.77 -4.17 -2.26
C LYS A 134 -12.81 -3.73 -3.71
N GLU A 135 -13.94 -3.93 -4.39
CA GLU A 135 -14.13 -3.54 -5.80
C GLU A 135 -14.11 -2.02 -6.01
N VAL A 136 -14.63 -1.27 -5.05
CA VAL A 136 -14.69 0.19 -5.08
C VAL A 136 -13.90 0.79 -3.93
N SER A 137 -13.19 1.88 -4.20
CA SER A 137 -12.36 2.62 -3.25
C SER A 137 -13.14 3.66 -2.43
N GLU A 138 -14.45 3.45 -2.23
CA GLU A 138 -15.30 4.40 -1.51
C GLU A 138 -14.99 4.45 -0.01
N GLY A 139 -15.00 5.66 0.52
CA GLY A 139 -14.69 5.96 1.92
C GLY A 139 -13.22 5.74 2.28
N GLU A 140 -12.95 5.59 3.56
CA GLU A 140 -11.58 5.55 4.10
C GLU A 140 -10.98 4.14 4.15
N SER A 141 -11.81 3.10 3.99
CA SER A 141 -11.42 1.70 4.20
C SER A 141 -10.27 1.20 3.32
N CYS A 142 -10.07 1.80 2.15
CA CYS A 142 -9.03 1.42 1.19
C CYS A 142 -7.75 2.27 1.29
N TRP A 143 -7.72 3.23 2.22
CA TRP A 143 -6.63 4.19 2.36
C TRP A 143 -5.70 3.84 3.52
N TRP A 144 -4.40 3.96 3.26
CA TRP A 144 -3.34 3.62 4.20
C TRP A 144 -2.34 4.76 4.31
N THR A 145 -2.09 5.27 5.50
CA THR A 145 -1.02 6.26 5.70
C THR A 145 0.33 5.60 5.84
N ILE A 146 1.35 6.18 5.20
CA ILE A 146 2.74 5.69 5.22
C ILE A 146 3.53 6.46 6.27
N HIS A 147 4.08 5.75 7.26
CA HIS A 147 4.91 6.32 8.31
C HIS A 147 6.32 5.72 8.26
N PRO A 148 7.36 6.48 8.66
CA PRO A 148 8.72 5.97 8.71
C PRO A 148 8.88 4.95 9.85
N ALA A 149 9.51 3.81 9.57
CA ALA A 149 9.76 2.79 10.59
C ALA A 149 10.91 3.15 11.55
N SER A 150 11.73 4.15 11.19
CA SER A 150 12.89 4.57 12.00
C SER A 150 13.04 6.08 12.04
N LYS A 151 13.85 6.59 12.99
CA LYS A 151 14.16 8.02 13.14
C LYS A 151 15.08 8.59 12.06
N GLN A 152 15.49 7.80 11.07
CA GLN A 152 16.30 8.26 9.94
C GLN A 152 15.48 8.97 8.86
N ARG A 153 14.16 8.91 8.97
CA ARG A 153 13.20 9.53 8.05
C ARG A 153 12.18 10.32 8.85
N SER A 154 11.61 11.33 8.20
CA SER A 154 10.61 12.22 8.80
C SER A 154 9.38 12.35 7.90
N GLU A 155 8.25 12.69 8.51
CA GLU A 155 7.03 13.09 7.80
C GLU A 155 7.33 14.19 6.77
N GLY A 156 6.78 14.06 5.56
CA GLY A 156 7.04 14.96 4.43
C GLY A 156 8.29 14.65 3.61
N GLU A 157 9.19 13.75 4.06
CA GLU A 157 10.31 13.29 3.23
C GLU A 157 9.85 12.33 2.13
N LYS A 158 10.60 12.27 1.02
CA LYS A 158 10.35 11.33 -0.08
C LYS A 158 10.62 9.89 0.36
N VAL A 159 9.69 9.00 0.07
CA VAL A 159 9.82 7.56 0.34
C VAL A 159 10.76 6.93 -0.68
N ARG A 160 11.80 6.23 -0.22
CA ARG A 160 12.76 5.54 -1.10
C ARG A 160 12.41 4.08 -1.30
N VAL A 161 12.81 3.53 -2.43
CA VAL A 161 12.75 2.09 -2.68
C VAL A 161 13.61 1.37 -1.63
N GLY A 162 13.02 0.37 -0.96
CA GLY A 162 13.69 -0.42 0.07
C GLY A 162 13.69 0.19 1.47
N ASP A 163 13.09 1.36 1.68
CA ASP A 163 12.85 1.87 3.04
C ASP A 163 11.84 0.95 3.77
N ASP A 164 12.08 0.69 5.06
CA ASP A 164 11.09 0.03 5.93
C ASP A 164 9.95 1.01 6.28
N LEU A 165 8.71 0.56 6.14
CA LEU A 165 7.51 1.38 6.29
C LEU A 165 6.56 0.82 7.34
N ILE A 166 5.80 1.72 7.97
CA ILE A 166 4.62 1.40 8.76
C ILE A 166 3.39 1.86 7.99
N LEU A 167 2.46 0.95 7.74
CA LEU A 167 1.16 1.27 7.13
C LEU A 167 0.08 1.31 8.21
N VAL A 168 -0.69 2.39 8.24
CA VAL A 168 -1.81 2.58 9.17
C VAL A 168 -3.09 2.81 8.40
N SER A 169 -4.09 1.98 8.64
CA SER A 169 -5.44 2.11 8.06
C SER A 169 -6.05 3.45 8.45
N VAL A 170 -6.51 4.24 7.48
CA VAL A 170 -7.20 5.51 7.75
C VAL A 170 -8.53 5.25 8.46
N ALA A 171 -9.27 4.22 8.07
CA ALA A 171 -10.60 3.95 8.61
C ALA A 171 -10.61 3.44 10.07
N THR A 172 -9.51 2.81 10.52
CA THR A 172 -9.47 2.16 11.85
C THR A 172 -8.34 2.63 12.74
N GLU A 173 -7.41 3.46 12.22
CA GLU A 173 -6.20 3.91 12.91
C GLU A 173 -5.32 2.76 13.42
N ARG A 174 -5.41 1.59 12.77
CA ARG A 174 -4.66 0.38 13.14
C ARG A 174 -3.57 0.07 12.14
N TYR A 175 -2.48 -0.48 12.66
CA TYR A 175 -1.35 -0.93 11.87
C TYR A 175 -1.71 -2.13 11.01
N LEU A 176 -1.18 -2.16 9.79
CA LEU A 176 -1.09 -3.40 9.03
C LEU A 176 -0.03 -4.29 9.69
N VAL A 177 -0.45 -5.46 10.16
CA VAL A 177 0.41 -6.38 10.91
C VAL A 177 0.43 -7.75 10.27
N SER A 178 1.62 -8.37 10.18
CA SER A 178 1.74 -9.79 9.88
C SER A 178 1.52 -10.58 11.16
N SER A 179 0.47 -11.40 11.22
CA SER A 179 0.23 -12.32 12.32
C SER A 179 0.42 -13.75 11.84
N LEU A 180 1.35 -14.47 12.48
CA LEU A 180 1.40 -15.93 12.35
C LEU A 180 0.30 -16.48 13.25
N LYS A 181 -0.64 -17.23 12.66
CA LYS A 181 -1.58 -18.01 13.48
C LYS A 181 -0.74 -19.04 14.26
N SER A 182 -0.65 -18.83 15.58
CA SER A 182 -0.04 -19.78 16.52
C SER A 182 -0.89 -21.03 16.67
#